data_AF-A0A7Y2U6K2-F1
#
_entry.id   AF-A0A7Y2U6K2-F1
#
_cell.length_a   1.000
_cell.length_b   1.000
_cell.length_c   1.000
_cell.angle_alpha   90.00
_cell.angle_beta   90.00
_cell.angle_gamma   90.00
#
_symmetry.space_group_name_H-M   'P 1'
#
loop_
_entity.id
_entity.type
_entity.pdbx_description
1 polymer ?
#
loop_
_entity_poly.entity_id
_entity_poly.type
_entity_poly.pdbx_seq_one_letter_code
_entity_poly.pdbx_strand_id
1 'polypeptide(L)'
;MDYEIYRLIHFAGIFTLFLAFGSLFAGKSTTKGAVMGHGIGLFLILLGGFGMQAKVKAAYIITHGAAWPTWLIIKIVIWVALGGALVLAKRRIIKGAGAWILIIALGMASAYLAYNKPSLGNKPAAAQNE
;
A
#
# COMPACT_ATOMS: atom_id res chain seq x y z
N MET A 1 -16.62 -13.19 3.68
CA MET A 1 -16.39 -12.29 2.52
C MET A 1 -15.43 -12.93 1.54
N ASP A 2 -15.72 -12.75 0.26
CA ASP A 2 -14.91 -13.25 -0.85
C ASP A 2 -13.65 -12.39 -1.08
N TYR A 3 -12.65 -12.96 -1.75
CA TYR A 3 -11.41 -12.25 -2.12
C TYR A 3 -11.71 -10.97 -2.91
N GLU A 4 -12.69 -11.01 -3.80
CA GLU A 4 -13.06 -9.88 -4.66
C GLU A 4 -13.58 -8.68 -3.87
N ILE A 5 -14.29 -8.93 -2.77
CA ILE A 5 -14.78 -7.86 -1.88
C ILE A 5 -13.59 -7.16 -1.21
N TYR A 6 -12.62 -7.92 -0.70
CA TYR A 6 -11.42 -7.33 -0.10
C TYR A 6 -10.58 -6.57 -1.12
N ARG A 7 -10.54 -7.04 -2.37
CA ARG A 7 -9.88 -6.34 -3.48
C ARG A 7 -10.54 -4.99 -3.77
N LEU A 8 -11.87 -4.94 -3.79
CA LEU A 8 -12.61 -3.69 -3.98
C LEU A 8 -12.38 -2.72 -2.83
N ILE A 9 -12.42 -3.19 -1.58
CA ILE A 9 -12.11 -2.38 -0.38
C ILE A 9 -10.69 -1.81 -0.47
N HIS A 10 -9.72 -2.62 -0.89
CA HIS A 10 -8.33 -2.19 -1.04
C HIS A 10 -8.21 -1.06 -2.08
N PHE A 11 -8.84 -1.21 -3.25
CA PHE A 11 -8.82 -0.18 -4.29
C PHE A 11 -9.56 1.10 -3.88
N ALA A 12 -10.71 0.98 -3.21
CA ALA A 12 -11.40 2.14 -2.65
C ALA A 12 -10.46 2.93 -1.73
N GLY A 13 -9.73 2.23 -0.85
CA GLY A 13 -8.72 2.84 0.01
C GLY A 13 -7.60 3.53 -0.77
N ILE A 14 -7.05 2.90 -1.81
CA ILE A 14 -6.02 3.47 -2.67
C ILE A 14 -6.53 4.78 -3.29
N PHE A 15 -7.68 4.76 -3.96
CA PHE A 15 -8.20 5.96 -4.61
C PHE A 15 -8.43 7.09 -3.60
N THR A 16 -9.06 6.81 -2.46
CA THR A 16 -9.28 7.81 -1.41
C THR A 16 -7.96 8.40 -0.90
N LEU A 17 -6.93 7.57 -0.67
CA LEU A 17 -5.62 8.01 -0.21
C LEU A 17 -4.96 8.99 -1.21
N PHE A 18 -4.92 8.63 -2.49
CA PHE A 18 -4.29 9.46 -3.52
C PHE A 18 -5.08 10.74 -3.82
N LEU A 19 -6.41 10.67 -3.81
CA LEU A 19 -7.28 11.87 -3.89
C LEU A 19 -7.03 12.82 -2.72
N ALA A 20 -6.90 12.29 -1.51
CA ALA A 20 -6.58 13.10 -0.33
C ALA A 20 -5.22 13.81 -0.47
N PHE A 21 -4.20 13.14 -1.00
CA PHE A 21 -2.90 13.75 -1.32
C PHE A 21 -3.00 14.88 -2.34
N GLY A 22 -3.87 14.78 -3.34
CA GLY A 22 -4.10 15.86 -4.31
C GLY A 22 -4.43 17.19 -3.62
N SER A 23 -5.33 17.16 -2.63
CA SER A 23 -5.71 18.36 -1.88
C SER A 23 -4.62 18.88 -0.93
N LEU A 24 -3.73 18.01 -0.44
CA LEU A 24 -2.58 18.39 0.40
C LEU A 24 -1.53 19.19 -0.37
N PHE A 25 -1.40 18.92 -1.68
CA PHE A 25 -0.39 19.55 -2.53
C PHE A 25 -0.93 20.66 -3.43
N ALA A 26 -2.26 20.73 -3.67
CA ALA A 26 -2.87 21.71 -4.57
C ALA A 26 -3.25 23.07 -3.93
N GLY A 27 -3.32 23.20 -2.61
CA GLY A 27 -3.96 24.37 -1.97
C GLY A 27 -3.14 25.13 -0.93
N LYS A 28 -3.50 26.42 -0.71
CA LYS A 28 -2.97 27.26 0.38
C LYS A 28 -3.13 26.60 1.76
N SER A 29 -4.17 25.79 1.96
CA SER A 29 -4.43 25.02 3.19
C SER A 29 -5.05 23.64 2.90
N THR A 30 -4.74 22.66 3.75
CA THR A 30 -5.34 21.31 3.72
C THR A 30 -6.73 21.34 4.37
N THR A 31 -7.72 20.67 3.77
CA THR A 31 -9.07 20.56 4.35
C THR A 31 -9.13 19.45 5.41
N LYS A 32 -10.04 19.59 6.39
CA LYS A 32 -10.31 18.51 7.37
C LYS A 32 -10.73 17.21 6.68
N GLY A 33 -11.57 17.31 5.64
CA GLY A 33 -12.03 16.17 4.85
C GLY A 33 -10.89 15.41 4.18
N ALA A 34 -9.87 16.11 3.68
CA ALA A 34 -8.69 15.47 3.11
C ALA A 34 -7.87 14.69 4.14
N VAL A 35 -7.68 15.25 5.33
CA VAL A 35 -6.96 14.56 6.42
C VAL A 35 -7.72 13.31 6.85
N MET A 36 -9.04 13.40 6.99
CA MET A 36 -9.89 12.25 7.30
C MET A 36 -9.85 11.20 6.18
N GLY A 37 -10.00 11.65 4.92
CA GLY A 37 -9.95 10.79 3.74
C GLY A 37 -8.62 10.06 3.62
N HIS A 38 -7.50 10.71 3.96
CA HIS A 38 -6.19 10.05 3.99
C HIS A 38 -6.15 8.91 5.01
N GLY A 39 -6.58 9.17 6.25
CA GLY A 39 -6.64 8.14 7.29
C GLY A 39 -7.59 6.98 6.98
N ILE A 40 -8.79 7.30 6.48
CA ILE A 40 -9.78 6.30 6.04
C ILE A 40 -9.24 5.49 4.87
N GLY A 41 -8.63 6.15 3.87
CA GLY A 41 -8.02 5.50 2.73
C GLY A 41 -6.95 4.51 3.16
N LEU A 42 -6.04 4.92 4.04
CA LEU A 42 -4.99 4.05 4.59
C LEU A 42 -5.58 2.86 5.35
N PHE A 43 -6.61 3.08 6.17
CA PHE A 43 -7.30 2.01 6.87
C PHE A 43 -7.92 0.99 5.90
N LEU A 44 -8.63 1.44 4.87
CA LEU A 44 -9.24 0.56 3.87
C LEU A 44 -8.20 -0.22 3.06
N ILE A 45 -7.06 0.40 2.73
CA ILE A 45 -5.92 -0.28 2.10
C ILE A 45 -5.47 -1.45 2.97
N LEU A 46 -5.23 -1.23 4.26
CA LEU A 46 -4.77 -2.28 5.15
C LEU A 46 -5.85 -3.35 5.37
N LEU A 47 -7.11 -2.95 5.57
CA LEU A 47 -8.23 -3.87 5.75
C LEU A 47 -8.41 -4.80 4.52
N GLY A 48 -8.47 -4.23 3.32
CA GLY A 48 -8.59 -5.01 2.09
C GLY A 48 -7.33 -5.84 1.81
N GLY A 49 -6.14 -5.30 2.09
CA GLY A 49 -4.87 -5.97 1.88
C GLY A 49 -4.69 -7.21 2.76
N PHE A 50 -4.92 -7.07 4.07
CA PHE A 50 -4.86 -8.18 5.01
C PHE A 50 -6.02 -9.17 4.80
N GLY A 51 -7.21 -8.68 4.43
CA GLY A 51 -8.33 -9.53 4.07
C GLY A 51 -8.03 -10.44 2.88
N MET A 52 -7.45 -9.90 1.80
CA MET A 52 -6.97 -10.70 0.66
C MET A 52 -5.88 -11.69 1.09
N GLN A 53 -4.95 -11.28 1.94
CA GLN A 53 -3.88 -12.16 2.39
C GLN A 53 -4.35 -13.34 3.23
N ALA A 54 -5.33 -13.13 4.10
CA ALA A 54 -5.92 -14.19 4.89
C ALA A 54 -6.50 -15.32 4.02
N LYS A 55 -6.92 -15.02 2.79
CA LYS A 55 -7.47 -16.01 1.84
C LYS A 55 -6.40 -16.87 1.17
N VAL A 56 -5.21 -16.32 0.91
CA VAL A 56 -4.15 -17.01 0.15
C VAL A 56 -3.00 -17.51 1.03
N LYS A 57 -2.98 -17.14 2.32
CA LYS A 57 -1.90 -17.46 3.27
C LYS A 57 -1.57 -18.95 3.33
N ALA A 58 -2.58 -19.81 3.46
CA ALA A 58 -2.36 -21.25 3.62
C ALA A 58 -1.66 -21.86 2.40
N ALA A 59 -2.16 -21.58 1.20
CA ALA A 59 -1.53 -22.00 -0.05
C ALA A 59 -0.11 -21.44 -0.19
N TYR A 60 0.10 -20.17 0.17
CA TYR A 60 1.41 -19.55 0.11
C TYR A 60 2.45 -20.25 1.01
N ILE A 61 2.07 -20.57 2.25
CA ILE A 61 2.93 -21.30 3.21
C ILE A 61 3.31 -22.66 2.66
N ILE A 62 2.35 -23.40 2.09
CA ILE A 62 2.60 -24.72 1.51
C ILE A 62 3.64 -24.64 0.38
N THR A 63 3.56 -23.61 -0.48
CA THR A 63 4.46 -23.49 -1.64
C THR A 63 5.84 -22.90 -1.30
N HIS A 64 5.92 -21.96 -0.35
CA HIS A 64 7.13 -21.15 -0.11
C HIS A 64 7.74 -21.32 1.29
N GLY A 65 7.11 -22.07 2.19
CA GLY A 65 7.59 -22.29 3.57
C GLY A 65 7.54 -21.06 4.49
N ALA A 66 7.20 -19.88 3.97
CA ALA A 66 7.17 -18.62 4.72
C ALA A 66 5.75 -18.13 4.96
N ALA A 67 5.46 -17.69 6.19
CA ALA A 67 4.16 -17.12 6.55
C ALA A 67 3.91 -15.73 5.93
N TRP A 68 4.98 -14.98 5.66
CA TRP A 68 4.92 -13.62 5.13
C TRP A 68 5.82 -13.48 3.90
N PRO A 69 5.26 -13.20 2.72
CA PRO A 69 6.05 -12.91 1.54
C PRO A 69 6.88 -11.63 1.70
N THR A 70 8.11 -11.62 1.18
CA THR A 70 8.99 -10.44 1.20
C THR A 70 8.34 -9.24 0.51
N TRP A 71 7.74 -9.44 -0.67
CA TRP A 71 7.01 -8.39 -1.39
C TRP A 71 5.87 -7.77 -0.58
N LEU A 72 5.23 -8.54 0.32
CA LEU A 72 4.15 -8.07 1.16
C LEU A 72 4.70 -7.14 2.26
N ILE A 73 5.82 -7.51 2.86
CA ILE A 73 6.51 -6.69 3.87
C ILE A 73 6.91 -5.35 3.26
N ILE A 74 7.57 -5.36 2.09
CA ILE A 74 7.97 -4.13 1.39
C ILE A 74 6.74 -3.25 1.10
N LYS A 75 5.64 -3.85 0.65
CA LYS A 75 4.39 -3.14 0.39
C LYS A 75 3.80 -2.49 1.65
N ILE A 76 3.86 -3.17 2.79
CA ILE A 76 3.42 -2.61 4.08
C ILE A 76 4.28 -1.41 4.47
N VAL A 77 5.60 -1.51 4.29
CA VAL A 77 6.52 -0.39 4.54
C VAL A 77 6.16 0.81 3.65
N ILE A 78 5.84 0.58 2.37
CA ILE A 78 5.38 1.65 1.46
C ILE A 78 4.08 2.29 1.97
N TRP A 79 3.10 1.50 2.40
CA TRP A 79 1.85 2.05 2.94
C TRP A 79 2.07 2.85 4.22
N VAL A 80 2.96 2.40 5.11
CA VAL A 80 3.33 3.15 6.33
C VAL A 80 4.04 4.45 5.96
N ALA A 81 4.95 4.44 4.98
CA ALA A 81 5.62 5.65 4.50
C ALA A 81 4.61 6.65 3.92
N LEU A 82 3.65 6.19 3.13
CA LEU A 82 2.54 7.01 2.63
C LEU A 82 1.63 7.50 3.77
N GLY A 83 1.45 6.70 4.82
CA GLY A 83 0.81 7.12 6.07
C GLY A 83 1.51 8.31 6.72
N GLY A 84 2.82 8.19 6.93
CA GLY A 84 3.66 9.23 7.54
C GLY A 84 3.83 10.48 6.68
N ALA A 85 3.75 10.35 5.35
CA ALA A 85 3.91 11.47 4.42
C ALA A 85 2.86 12.58 4.64
N LEU A 86 1.67 12.26 5.15
CA LEU A 86 0.69 13.27 5.58
C LEU A 86 1.27 14.22 6.63
N VAL A 87 1.97 13.69 7.64
CA VAL A 87 2.58 14.48 8.70
C VAL A 87 3.67 15.38 8.13
N LEU A 88 4.52 14.83 7.25
CA LEU A 88 5.59 15.60 6.59
C LEU A 88 5.02 16.72 5.70
N ALA A 89 3.93 16.44 4.98
CA ALA A 89 3.24 17.43 4.14
C ALA A 89 2.63 18.55 4.99
N LYS A 90 1.95 18.22 6.10
CA LYS A 90 1.38 19.21 7.03
C LYS A 90 2.46 20.06 7.71
N ARG A 91 3.61 19.46 8.03
CA ARG A 91 4.79 20.18 8.56
C ARG A 91 5.56 20.96 7.48
N ARG A 92 5.09 20.95 6.22
CA ARG A 92 5.72 21.62 5.07
C ARG A 92 7.16 21.17 4.79
N ILE A 93 7.53 19.97 5.23
CA ILE A 93 8.84 19.35 4.98
C ILE A 93 8.90 18.86 3.54
N ILE A 94 7.84 18.18 3.09
CA ILE A 94 7.67 17.78 1.68
C ILE A 94 6.60 18.66 1.05
N LYS A 95 6.90 19.25 -0.12
CA LYS A 95 6.00 20.17 -0.84
C LYS A 95 6.26 20.18 -2.34
N GLY A 96 5.31 20.71 -3.09
CA GLY A 96 5.43 20.93 -4.53
C GLY A 96 5.50 19.65 -5.36
N ALA A 97 5.93 19.80 -6.61
CA ALA A 97 5.94 18.72 -7.60
C ALA A 97 6.81 17.52 -7.18
N GLY A 98 7.96 17.75 -6.53
CA GLY A 98 8.84 16.68 -6.07
C GLY A 98 8.17 15.74 -5.05
N ALA A 99 7.45 16.30 -4.08
CA ALA A 99 6.68 15.51 -3.13
C ALA A 99 5.55 14.73 -3.81
N TRP A 100 4.85 15.35 -4.75
CA TRP A 100 3.79 14.71 -5.53
C TRP A 100 4.33 13.54 -6.37
N ILE A 101 5.45 13.72 -7.07
CA ILE A 101 6.13 12.66 -7.83
C ILE A 101 6.56 11.52 -6.91
N LEU A 102 7.13 11.81 -5.75
CA LEU A 102 7.54 10.79 -4.78
C LEU A 102 6.36 9.93 -4.30
N ILE A 103 5.21 10.55 -4.01
CA ILE A 103 3.99 9.84 -3.59
C ILE A 103 3.49 8.91 -4.71
N ILE A 104 3.49 9.38 -5.96
CA ILE A 104 3.14 8.55 -7.12
C ILE A 104 4.14 7.41 -7.29
N ALA A 105 5.44 7.68 -7.18
CA ALA A 105 6.48 6.67 -7.31
C ALA A 105 6.33 5.55 -6.26
N LEU A 106 6.02 5.91 -5.01
CA LEU A 106 5.70 4.95 -3.95
C LEU A 106 4.45 4.13 -4.27
N GLY A 107 3.39 4.76 -4.78
CA GLY A 107 2.18 4.07 -5.26
C GLY A 107 2.47 3.08 -6.38
N MET A 108 3.23 3.51 -7.39
CA MET A 108 3.66 2.66 -8.50
C MET A 108 4.56 1.51 -8.02
N ALA A 109 5.48 1.74 -7.10
CA ALA A 109 6.31 0.69 -6.52
C ALA A 109 5.44 -0.37 -5.83
N SER A 110 4.42 0.05 -5.07
CA SER A 110 3.46 -0.88 -4.47
C SER A 110 2.67 -1.68 -5.53
N ALA A 111 2.23 -1.02 -6.60
CA ALA A 111 1.55 -1.68 -7.72
C ALA A 111 2.47 -2.67 -8.44
N TYR A 112 3.73 -2.30 -8.69
CA TYR A 112 4.75 -3.15 -9.30
C TYR A 112 5.02 -4.40 -8.46
N LEU A 113 5.12 -4.27 -7.12
CA LEU A 113 5.21 -5.41 -6.21
C LEU A 113 3.95 -6.29 -6.24
N ALA A 114 2.77 -5.71 -6.51
CA ALA A 114 1.54 -6.45 -6.71
C ALA A 114 1.50 -7.21 -8.04
N TYR A 115 2.13 -6.67 -9.08
CA TYR A 115 2.13 -7.28 -10.39
C TYR A 115 3.10 -8.47 -10.46
N ASN A 116 4.27 -8.34 -9.83
CA ASN A 116 5.35 -9.33 -9.89
C ASN A 116 5.34 -10.35 -8.74
N LYS A 117 4.25 -10.49 -7.97
CA LYS A 117 4.17 -11.54 -6.94
C LYS A 117 4.09 -12.93 -7.60
N PRO A 118 4.85 -13.96 -7.15
CA PRO A 118 5.71 -14.01 -5.96
C PRO A 118 7.22 -13.84 -6.26
N SER A 119 7.62 -13.48 -7.48
CA SER A 119 9.03 -13.55 -7.95
C SER A 119 10.01 -12.68 -7.16
N LEU A 120 9.51 -11.67 -6.44
CA LEU A 120 10.30 -10.83 -5.56
C LEU A 120 10.36 -11.42 -4.13
N GLY A 121 11.33 -12.32 -3.93
CA GLY A 121 11.97 -12.54 -2.62
C GLY A 121 11.76 -13.89 -1.94
N ASN A 122 10.84 -14.74 -2.40
CA ASN A 122 10.69 -16.09 -1.84
C ASN A 122 10.83 -17.12 -2.95
N LYS A 123 11.94 -17.87 -2.97
CA LYS A 123 12.07 -19.03 -3.86
C LYS A 123 11.09 -20.13 -3.42
N PRO A 124 10.50 -20.90 -4.35
CA PRO A 124 9.74 -22.11 -4.00
C PRO A 124 10.59 -23.03 -3.12
N ALA A 125 9.96 -23.74 -2.18
CA ALA A 125 10.69 -24.60 -1.25
C ALA A 125 11.59 -25.64 -1.96
N ALA A 126 11.17 -26.15 -3.12
CA ALA A 126 11.96 -27.07 -3.93
C ALA A 126 13.26 -26.45 -4.50
N ALA A 127 13.29 -25.14 -4.75
CA ALA A 127 14.43 -24.41 -5.33
C ALA A 127 15.34 -23.74 -4.27
N GLN A 128 15.11 -24.03 -2.98
CA GLN A 128 15.96 -23.57 -1.88
C GLN A 128 17.04 -24.60 -1.50
N ASN A 129 16.88 -25.85 -1.95
CA ASN A 129 17.80 -26.96 -1.67
C ASN A 129 18.81 -27.23 -2.80
N GLU A 130 18.83 -26.37 -3.82
CA GLU A 130 19.83 -26.32 -4.91
C GLU A 130 20.76 -25.11 -4.71
#